data_AF-A0A2P7ZMM9-F1
#
_entry.id   AF-A0A2P7ZMM9-F1
#
_cell.length_a   1.000
_cell.length_b   1.000
_cell.length_c   1.000
_cell.angle_alpha   90.00
_cell.angle_beta   90.00
_cell.angle_gamma   90.00
#
_symmetry.space_group_name_H-M   'P 1'
#
loop_
_entity.id
_entity.type
_entity.pdbx_description
1 polymer ?
#
loop_
_entity_poly.entity_id
_entity_poly.type
_entity_poly.pdbx_seq_one_letter_code
_entity_poly.pdbx_strand_id
1 'polypeptide(L)'
;MTSSTADHESTEYHDRCLPLVIEALSGTYDEDLLDTVLLLRIHEEYSNLEDSMHHLVGANQLLNSFTACALPGSLGEAASWQALRQVIYACVDQWKPLEVSLDGYEFLAQAGRFDDDNHANSSVLMCAKVLQIAYGLKPALDPQLKAELDTEADAWLTNRPTAFVPLTHQITNDRDSFPHIPMLSPAGDGYLLINPGQRAQAIDFLIRMRSVVAWNADPIIRLLREQWKELSR
;
A
#
# COMPACT_ATOMS: atom_id res chain seq x y z
N MET A 1 3.48 22.32 12.73
CA MET A 1 2.36 22.88 13.50
C MET A 1 1.12 23.14 12.61
N THR A 2 0.84 22.28 11.64
CA THR A 2 -0.30 22.42 10.69
C THR A 2 -1.31 21.29 10.78
N SER A 3 -1.10 20.25 11.61
CA SER A 3 -1.97 19.06 11.58
C SER A 3 -3.34 19.33 12.22
N SER A 4 -3.43 20.01 13.38
CA SER A 4 -4.68 20.01 14.14
C SER A 4 -5.88 20.70 13.45
N THR A 5 -5.65 21.65 12.55
CA THR A 5 -6.71 22.31 11.77
C THR A 5 -7.12 21.48 10.55
N ALA A 6 -6.18 20.83 9.88
CA ALA A 6 -6.47 19.97 8.73
C ALA A 6 -7.17 18.67 9.17
N ASP A 7 -6.79 18.14 10.33
CA ASP A 7 -7.42 16.98 10.94
C ASP A 7 -8.91 17.27 11.27
N HIS A 8 -9.22 18.50 11.75
CA HIS A 8 -10.61 18.94 12.02
C HIS A 8 -11.47 19.06 10.75
N GLU A 9 -10.93 19.62 9.66
CA GLU A 9 -11.69 19.77 8.41
C GLU A 9 -11.96 18.41 7.75
N SER A 10 -10.98 17.50 7.78
CA SER A 10 -11.11 16.16 7.18
C SER A 10 -12.20 15.33 7.88
N THR A 11 -12.25 15.35 9.21
CA THR A 11 -13.31 14.67 9.98
C THR A 11 -14.70 15.27 9.71
N GLU A 12 -14.83 16.59 9.52
CA GLU A 12 -16.13 17.19 9.17
C GLU A 12 -16.65 16.68 7.83
N TYR A 13 -15.80 16.60 6.80
CA TYR A 13 -16.20 16.07 5.49
C TYR A 13 -16.53 14.58 5.54
N HIS A 14 -15.76 13.82 6.33
CA HIS A 14 -16.04 12.42 6.60
C HIS A 14 -17.46 12.23 7.18
N ASP A 15 -17.78 12.94 8.27
CA ASP A 15 -19.07 12.86 8.96
C ASP A 15 -20.26 13.28 8.08
N ARG A 16 -20.03 14.23 7.16
CA ARG A 16 -21.06 14.67 6.20
C ARG A 16 -21.26 13.69 5.06
N CYS A 17 -20.22 12.95 4.67
CA CYS A 17 -20.27 11.99 3.58
C CYS A 17 -20.92 10.67 4.01
N LEU A 18 -20.69 10.23 5.25
CA LEU A 18 -21.17 8.94 5.75
C LEU A 18 -22.69 8.71 5.59
N PRO A 19 -23.60 9.66 5.91
CA PRO A 19 -25.03 9.46 5.70
C PRO A 19 -25.42 9.28 4.23
N LEU A 20 -24.73 9.97 3.31
CA LEU A 20 -24.98 9.87 1.87
C LEU A 20 -24.58 8.50 1.35
N VAL A 21 -23.45 7.98 1.82
CA VAL A 21 -22.98 6.63 1.49
C VAL A 21 -23.95 5.58 2.05
N ILE A 22 -24.40 5.71 3.29
CA ILE A 22 -25.37 4.79 3.89
C ILE A 22 -26.67 4.74 3.08
N GLU A 23 -27.18 5.90 2.63
CA GLU A 23 -28.35 5.97 1.75
C GLU A 23 -28.08 5.27 0.41
N ALA A 24 -26.93 5.54 -0.22
CA ALA A 24 -26.55 4.99 -1.51
C ALA A 24 -26.31 3.46 -1.48
N LEU A 25 -25.85 2.90 -0.36
CA LEU A 25 -25.67 1.45 -0.16
C LEU A 25 -26.99 0.66 -0.24
N SER A 26 -28.15 1.32 -0.17
CA SER A 26 -29.45 0.67 -0.37
C SER A 26 -29.82 0.45 -1.85
N GLY A 27 -29.05 1.05 -2.77
CA GLY A 27 -29.26 0.99 -4.21
C GLY A 27 -28.32 0.01 -4.92
N THR A 28 -28.03 0.30 -6.19
CA THR A 28 -27.03 -0.42 -7.00
C THR A 28 -25.63 0.12 -6.72
N TYR A 29 -24.65 -0.77 -6.58
CA TYR A 29 -23.25 -0.37 -6.46
C TYR A 29 -22.72 0.12 -7.81
N ASP A 30 -22.17 1.33 -7.82
CA ASP A 30 -21.34 1.86 -8.91
C ASP A 30 -19.91 2.10 -8.43
N GLU A 31 -19.01 2.38 -9.37
CA GLU A 31 -17.59 2.62 -9.10
C GLU A 31 -17.40 3.80 -8.12
N ASP A 32 -18.11 4.91 -8.33
CA ASP A 32 -18.02 6.12 -7.50
C ASP A 32 -18.42 5.87 -6.04
N LEU A 33 -19.50 5.12 -5.79
CA LEU A 33 -19.94 4.77 -4.44
C LEU A 33 -18.90 3.91 -3.73
N LEU A 34 -18.38 2.90 -4.42
CA LEU A 34 -17.37 2.01 -3.87
C LEU A 34 -16.08 2.77 -3.57
N ASP A 35 -15.60 3.61 -4.48
CA ASP A 35 -14.43 4.45 -4.26
C ASP A 35 -14.62 5.41 -3.08
N THR A 36 -15.83 5.98 -2.94
CA THR A 36 -16.17 6.84 -1.79
C THR A 36 -16.10 6.06 -0.47
N VAL A 37 -16.67 4.84 -0.43
CA VAL A 37 -16.58 3.96 0.75
C VAL A 37 -15.12 3.68 1.12
N LEU A 38 -14.27 3.41 0.13
CA LEU A 38 -12.85 3.18 0.37
C LEU A 38 -12.15 4.42 0.93
N LEU A 39 -12.42 5.62 0.40
CA LEU A 39 -11.81 6.85 0.89
C LEU A 39 -12.19 7.14 2.34
N LEU A 40 -13.45 6.94 2.71
CA LEU A 40 -13.90 7.06 4.10
C LEU A 40 -13.17 6.05 4.99
N ARG A 41 -13.04 4.80 4.52
CA ARG A 41 -12.33 3.75 5.26
C ARG A 41 -10.85 4.07 5.47
N ILE A 42 -10.16 4.59 4.46
CA ILE A 42 -8.77 5.03 4.57
C ILE A 42 -8.65 6.17 5.60
N HIS A 43 -9.61 7.10 5.61
CA HIS A 43 -9.62 8.19 6.60
C HIS A 43 -9.71 7.65 8.02
N GLU A 44 -10.59 6.67 8.29
CA GLU A 44 -10.70 6.03 9.60
C GLU A 44 -9.38 5.39 10.06
N GLU A 45 -8.69 4.69 9.15
CA GLU A 45 -7.41 4.01 9.40
C GLU A 45 -6.31 5.01 9.82
N TYR A 46 -6.23 6.17 9.17
CA TYR A 46 -5.25 7.21 9.52
C TYR A 46 -5.60 7.98 10.80
N SER A 47 -6.86 7.96 11.24
CA SER A 47 -7.35 8.80 12.33
C SER A 47 -7.09 8.23 13.73
N ASN A 48 -6.49 7.03 13.87
CA ASN A 48 -6.24 6.34 15.15
C ASN A 48 -7.48 6.20 16.06
N LEU A 49 -8.69 6.44 15.54
CA LEU A 49 -9.91 5.97 16.16
C LEU A 49 -9.80 4.46 16.20
N GLU A 50 -10.22 3.80 17.28
CA GLU A 50 -10.16 2.34 17.42
C GLU A 50 -10.86 1.67 16.22
N ASP A 51 -10.13 1.49 15.12
CA ASP A 51 -10.58 0.77 13.95
C ASP A 51 -10.49 -0.68 14.33
N SER A 52 -11.52 -1.08 15.04
CA SER A 52 -11.63 -2.41 15.58
C SER A 52 -11.83 -3.43 14.44
N MET A 53 -11.92 -3.00 13.17
CA MET A 53 -12.07 -3.83 11.97
C MET A 53 -13.17 -4.91 12.11
N HIS A 54 -14.18 -4.68 12.95
CA HIS A 54 -15.24 -5.66 13.26
C HIS A 54 -16.15 -5.92 12.04
N HIS A 55 -16.05 -5.11 10.99
CA HIS A 55 -16.85 -5.19 9.77
C HIS A 55 -16.21 -6.04 8.65
N LEU A 56 -15.22 -6.89 8.95
CA LEU A 56 -14.55 -7.75 7.97
C LEU A 56 -15.48 -8.49 7.01
N VAL A 57 -16.64 -8.95 7.50
CA VAL A 57 -17.65 -9.62 6.67
C VAL A 57 -18.26 -8.66 5.64
N GLY A 58 -18.56 -7.42 6.05
CA GLY A 58 -19.01 -6.36 5.14
C GLY A 58 -17.92 -5.94 4.17
N ALA A 59 -16.66 -5.89 4.62
CA ALA A 59 -15.50 -5.60 3.77
C ALA A 59 -15.33 -6.65 2.65
N ASN A 60 -15.44 -7.95 2.97
CA ASN A 60 -15.34 -9.02 1.96
C ASN A 60 -16.43 -8.93 0.89
N GLN A 61 -17.68 -8.64 1.29
CA GLN A 61 -18.80 -8.46 0.36
C GLN A 61 -18.60 -7.23 -0.53
N LEU A 62 -18.12 -6.12 0.06
CA LEU A 62 -17.75 -4.92 -0.69
C LEU A 62 -16.63 -5.23 -1.69
N LEU A 63 -15.57 -5.93 -1.29
CA LEU A 63 -14.44 -6.28 -2.16
C LEU A 63 -14.82 -7.07 -3.41
N ASN A 64 -15.71 -8.05 -3.25
CA ASN A 64 -16.23 -8.79 -4.40
C ASN A 64 -17.03 -7.88 -5.35
N SER A 65 -17.63 -6.81 -4.83
CA SER A 65 -18.32 -5.79 -5.64
C SER A 65 -17.31 -4.84 -6.32
N PHE A 66 -16.23 -4.44 -5.64
CA PHE A 66 -15.13 -3.66 -6.23
C PHE A 66 -14.50 -4.38 -7.42
N THR A 67 -14.13 -5.65 -7.26
CA THR A 67 -13.50 -6.42 -8.35
C THR A 67 -14.44 -6.66 -9.53
N ALA A 68 -15.75 -6.79 -9.28
CA ALA A 68 -16.74 -6.91 -10.35
C ALA A 68 -16.90 -5.60 -11.17
N CYS A 69 -16.64 -4.45 -10.55
CA CYS A 69 -16.73 -3.13 -11.19
C CYS A 69 -15.38 -2.65 -11.75
N ALA A 70 -14.27 -3.30 -11.37
CA ALA A 70 -12.92 -2.92 -11.77
C ALA A 70 -12.62 -3.29 -13.23
N LEU A 71 -12.23 -2.28 -14.01
CA LEU A 71 -11.63 -2.46 -15.33
C LEU A 71 -10.12 -2.17 -15.28
N PRO A 72 -9.28 -2.85 -16.08
CA PRO A 72 -7.85 -2.52 -16.13
C PRO A 72 -7.61 -1.03 -16.45
N GLY A 73 -6.88 -0.33 -15.58
CA GLY A 73 -6.59 1.09 -15.64
C GLY A 73 -7.64 2.03 -15.01
N SER A 74 -8.75 1.49 -14.49
CA SER A 74 -9.81 2.28 -13.84
C SER A 74 -9.45 2.71 -12.42
N LEU A 75 -10.23 3.66 -11.87
CA LEU A 75 -10.10 4.03 -10.47
C LEU A 75 -10.57 2.86 -9.58
N GLY A 76 -11.62 2.17 -9.99
CA GLY A 76 -12.15 0.97 -9.36
C GLY A 76 -11.12 -0.17 -9.29
N GLU A 77 -10.23 -0.31 -10.28
CA GLU A 77 -9.09 -1.23 -10.18
C GLU A 77 -8.18 -0.83 -9.01
N ALA A 78 -7.70 0.42 -8.99
CA ALA A 78 -6.82 0.89 -7.92
C ALA A 78 -7.47 0.77 -6.54
N ALA A 79 -8.76 1.11 -6.44
CA ALA A 79 -9.55 0.98 -5.24
C ALA A 79 -9.70 -0.48 -4.79
N SER A 80 -9.98 -1.40 -5.73
CA SER A 80 -10.07 -2.83 -5.42
C SER A 80 -8.77 -3.39 -4.83
N TRP A 81 -7.62 -2.97 -5.34
CA TRP A 81 -6.31 -3.39 -4.81
C TRP A 81 -6.04 -2.78 -3.42
N GLN A 82 -6.44 -1.53 -3.20
CA GLN A 82 -6.29 -0.90 -1.89
C GLN A 82 -7.22 -1.53 -0.85
N ALA A 83 -8.46 -1.84 -1.21
CA ALA A 83 -9.39 -2.57 -0.36
C ALA A 83 -8.83 -3.96 0.03
N LEU A 84 -8.16 -4.67 -0.91
CA LEU A 84 -7.52 -5.96 -0.62
C LEU A 84 -6.40 -5.84 0.41
N ARG A 85 -5.58 -4.79 0.34
CA ARG A 85 -4.54 -4.52 1.35
C ARG A 85 -5.14 -4.33 2.74
N GLN A 86 -6.25 -3.62 2.86
CA GLN A 86 -6.93 -3.42 4.14
C GLN A 86 -7.46 -4.72 4.73
N VAL A 87 -8.05 -5.59 3.90
CA VAL A 87 -8.50 -6.92 4.37
C VAL A 87 -7.33 -7.80 4.75
N ILE A 88 -6.23 -7.81 3.97
CA ILE A 88 -5.00 -8.52 4.31
C ILE A 88 -4.49 -8.09 5.70
N TYR A 89 -4.42 -6.78 5.95
CA TYR A 89 -4.00 -6.24 7.23
C TYR A 89 -4.90 -6.75 8.37
N ALA A 90 -6.22 -6.68 8.19
CA ALA A 90 -7.19 -7.17 9.17
C ALA A 90 -7.05 -8.66 9.47
N CYS A 91 -6.85 -9.48 8.42
CA CYS A 91 -6.67 -10.92 8.53
C CYS A 91 -5.40 -11.26 9.31
N VAL A 92 -4.31 -10.51 9.08
CA VAL A 92 -3.05 -10.67 9.81
C VAL A 92 -3.22 -10.26 11.27
N ASP A 93 -3.82 -9.11 11.54
CA ASP A 93 -4.03 -8.60 12.90
C ASP A 93 -4.93 -9.53 13.73
N GLN A 94 -6.02 -10.02 13.13
CA GLN A 94 -7.00 -10.87 13.80
C GLN A 94 -6.69 -12.37 13.71
N TRP A 95 -5.60 -12.75 13.04
CA TRP A 95 -5.20 -14.16 12.82
C TRP A 95 -6.32 -14.99 12.15
N LYS A 96 -6.94 -14.45 11.11
CA LYS A 96 -8.09 -15.06 10.40
C LYS A 96 -7.78 -15.36 8.94
N PRO A 97 -8.44 -16.37 8.34
CA PRO A 97 -8.37 -16.60 6.90
C PRO A 97 -8.88 -15.41 6.10
N LEU A 98 -8.29 -15.25 4.91
CA LEU A 98 -8.83 -14.37 3.88
C LEU A 98 -9.96 -15.09 3.14
N GLU A 99 -11.17 -14.56 3.18
CA GLU A 99 -12.37 -15.15 2.53
C GLU A 99 -12.80 -14.40 1.26
N VAL A 100 -11.87 -13.68 0.63
CA VAL A 100 -12.09 -12.90 -0.60
C VAL A 100 -11.79 -13.75 -1.82
N SER A 101 -12.59 -13.65 -2.89
CA SER A 101 -12.27 -14.31 -4.16
C SER A 101 -11.10 -13.62 -4.86
N LEU A 102 -10.12 -14.40 -5.33
CA LEU A 102 -8.93 -13.87 -6.00
C LEU A 102 -9.03 -13.88 -7.53
N ASP A 103 -10.04 -14.51 -8.11
CA ASP A 103 -10.18 -14.68 -9.58
C ASP A 103 -10.16 -13.34 -10.33
N GLY A 104 -10.85 -12.32 -9.80
CA GLY A 104 -10.86 -10.97 -10.38
C GLY A 104 -9.49 -10.30 -10.32
N TYR A 105 -8.77 -10.49 -9.22
CA TYR A 105 -7.41 -9.94 -9.05
C TYR A 105 -6.39 -10.65 -9.94
N GLU A 106 -6.53 -11.96 -10.15
CA GLU A 106 -5.71 -12.72 -11.08
C GLU A 106 -5.93 -12.25 -12.52
N PHE A 107 -7.18 -12.00 -12.92
CA PHE A 107 -7.49 -11.41 -14.22
C PHE A 107 -6.87 -10.02 -14.39
N LEU A 108 -7.04 -9.13 -13.39
CA LEU A 108 -6.48 -7.78 -13.42
C LEU A 108 -4.94 -7.80 -13.49
N ALA A 109 -4.28 -8.66 -12.70
CA ALA A 109 -2.83 -8.81 -12.71
C ALA A 109 -2.28 -9.34 -14.06
N GLN A 110 -3.07 -10.13 -14.78
CA GLN A 110 -2.73 -10.69 -16.10
C GLN A 110 -3.10 -9.78 -17.27
N ALA A 111 -3.82 -8.68 -17.05
CA ALA A 111 -4.34 -7.79 -18.10
C ALA A 111 -3.26 -7.00 -18.87
N GLY A 112 -1.98 -7.38 -18.76
CA GLY A 112 -0.92 -6.97 -19.70
C GLY A 112 -0.22 -5.65 -19.35
N ARG A 113 -0.38 -5.14 -18.12
CA ARG A 113 0.36 -3.97 -17.63
C ARG A 113 1.67 -4.41 -16.99
N PHE A 114 2.80 -3.92 -17.49
CA PHE A 114 4.14 -4.17 -16.93
C PHE A 114 4.68 -2.89 -16.28
N ASP A 115 3.83 -2.17 -15.56
CA ASP A 115 4.21 -0.98 -14.81
C ASP A 115 4.52 -1.31 -13.34
N ASP A 116 5.10 -0.33 -12.66
CA ASP A 116 5.44 -0.43 -11.24
C ASP A 116 4.20 -0.73 -10.38
N ASP A 117 3.02 -0.25 -10.80
CA ASP A 117 1.74 -0.50 -10.12
C ASP A 117 1.35 -1.98 -10.18
N ASN A 118 1.40 -2.61 -11.36
CA ASN A 118 1.12 -4.05 -11.49
C ASN A 118 2.16 -4.89 -10.74
N HIS A 119 3.43 -4.45 -10.72
CA HIS A 119 4.46 -5.10 -9.91
C HIS A 119 4.16 -4.99 -8.41
N ALA A 120 3.69 -3.84 -7.92
CA ALA A 120 3.22 -3.71 -6.54
C ALA A 120 2.01 -4.61 -6.26
N ASN A 121 1.01 -4.60 -7.14
CA ASN A 121 -0.23 -5.36 -6.95
C ASN A 121 -0.02 -6.89 -6.97
N SER A 122 0.91 -7.40 -7.77
CA SER A 122 1.26 -8.83 -7.75
C SER A 122 1.81 -9.29 -6.39
N SER A 123 2.57 -8.45 -5.68
CA SER A 123 2.99 -8.75 -4.29
C SER A 123 1.81 -8.86 -3.32
N VAL A 124 0.79 -8.01 -3.49
CA VAL A 124 -0.45 -8.05 -2.71
C VAL A 124 -1.24 -9.34 -2.99
N LEU A 125 -1.35 -9.72 -4.26
CA LEU A 125 -2.00 -10.97 -4.67
C LEU A 125 -1.30 -12.19 -4.07
N MET A 126 0.04 -12.23 -4.08
CA MET A 126 0.80 -13.29 -3.43
C MET A 126 0.55 -13.34 -1.91
N CYS A 127 0.52 -12.19 -1.22
CA CYS A 127 0.17 -12.14 0.20
C CYS A 127 -1.24 -12.71 0.46
N ALA A 128 -2.21 -12.35 -0.38
CA ALA A 128 -3.57 -12.87 -0.29
C ALA A 128 -3.62 -14.40 -0.44
N LYS A 129 -2.96 -14.95 -1.47
CA LYS A 129 -2.83 -16.41 -1.69
C LYS A 129 -2.21 -17.10 -0.48
N VAL A 130 -1.12 -16.54 0.09
CA VAL A 130 -0.47 -17.08 1.29
C VAL A 130 -1.42 -17.09 2.49
N LEU A 131 -2.17 -16.01 2.73
CA LEU A 131 -3.12 -15.94 3.85
C LEU A 131 -4.28 -16.92 3.72
N GLN A 132 -4.79 -17.14 2.50
CA GLN A 132 -5.79 -18.18 2.24
C GLN A 132 -5.31 -19.58 2.63
N ILE A 133 -4.01 -19.86 2.50
CA ILE A 133 -3.44 -21.16 2.86
C ILE A 133 -3.03 -21.22 4.33
N ALA A 134 -2.38 -20.17 4.83
CA ALA A 134 -1.84 -20.12 6.19
C ALA A 134 -2.93 -20.17 7.26
N TYR A 135 -4.09 -19.57 6.98
CA TYR A 135 -5.19 -19.46 7.93
C TYR A 135 -6.49 -20.15 7.46
N GLY A 136 -6.54 -20.69 6.23
CA GLY A 136 -7.74 -21.29 5.64
C GLY A 136 -7.69 -22.82 5.48
N LEU A 137 -8.61 -23.48 6.21
CA LEU A 137 -9.28 -24.78 6.00
C LEU A 137 -8.52 -26.05 5.54
N LYS A 138 -7.24 -26.03 5.15
CA LYS A 138 -6.49 -27.23 4.75
C LYS A 138 -5.47 -27.62 5.83
N PRO A 139 -5.45 -28.89 6.29
CA PRO A 139 -4.59 -29.34 7.39
C PRO A 139 -3.11 -29.52 7.03
N ALA A 140 -2.65 -29.10 5.85
CA ALA A 140 -1.25 -28.96 5.51
C ALA A 140 -1.12 -28.08 4.26
N LEU A 141 -0.07 -27.25 4.23
CA LEU A 141 0.36 -26.54 3.03
C LEU A 141 0.69 -27.60 1.96
N ASP A 142 -0.08 -27.65 0.87
CA ASP A 142 0.18 -28.57 -0.24
C ASP A 142 1.60 -28.30 -0.79
N PRO A 143 2.50 -29.30 -0.82
CA PRO A 143 3.85 -29.12 -1.34
C PRO A 143 3.90 -28.57 -2.76
N GLN A 144 2.92 -28.92 -3.60
CA GLN A 144 2.86 -28.41 -4.97
C GLN A 144 2.52 -26.92 -4.97
N LEU A 145 1.46 -26.53 -4.25
CA LEU A 145 1.05 -25.14 -4.11
C LEU A 145 2.15 -24.27 -3.49
N LYS A 146 2.91 -24.82 -2.53
CA LYS A 146 4.09 -24.15 -1.98
C LYS A 146 5.13 -23.88 -3.06
N ALA A 147 5.49 -24.89 -3.84
CA ALA A 147 6.49 -24.77 -4.89
C ALA A 147 6.06 -23.77 -5.98
N GLU A 148 4.77 -23.72 -6.31
CA GLU A 148 4.19 -22.74 -7.22
C GLU A 148 4.33 -21.30 -6.67
N LEU A 149 3.98 -21.08 -5.39
CA LEU A 149 4.16 -19.78 -4.74
C LEU A 149 5.63 -19.36 -4.60
N ASP A 150 6.52 -20.30 -4.24
CA ASP A 150 7.96 -20.03 -4.18
C ASP A 150 8.47 -19.60 -5.57
N THR A 151 8.03 -20.28 -6.63
CA THR A 151 8.40 -19.95 -8.02
C THR A 151 7.86 -18.58 -8.44
N GLU A 152 6.61 -18.26 -8.08
CA GLU A 152 5.99 -16.95 -8.35
C GLU A 152 6.74 -15.82 -7.63
N ALA A 153 7.12 -16.04 -6.37
CA ALA A 153 7.89 -15.08 -5.58
C ALA A 153 9.31 -14.86 -6.14
N ASP A 154 10.01 -15.93 -6.52
CA ASP A 154 11.32 -15.83 -7.15
C ASP A 154 11.26 -15.09 -8.49
N ALA A 155 10.24 -15.38 -9.31
CA ALA A 155 10.01 -14.70 -10.58
C ALA A 155 9.70 -13.21 -10.37
N TRP A 156 8.87 -12.87 -9.38
CA TRP A 156 8.59 -11.48 -9.01
C TRP A 156 9.88 -10.76 -8.59
N LEU A 157 10.65 -11.34 -7.69
CA LEU A 157 11.89 -10.75 -7.18
C LEU A 157 12.92 -10.54 -8.30
N THR A 158 13.02 -11.48 -9.23
CA THR A 158 13.96 -11.45 -10.37
C THR A 158 13.57 -10.37 -11.39
N ASN A 159 12.27 -10.20 -11.64
CA ASN A 159 11.74 -9.26 -12.62
C ASN A 159 11.42 -7.88 -12.02
N ARG A 160 11.92 -7.58 -10.82
CA ARG A 160 11.57 -6.32 -10.14
C ARG A 160 12.07 -5.09 -10.90
N PRO A 161 11.21 -4.06 -11.10
CA PRO A 161 11.64 -2.79 -11.67
C PRO A 161 12.69 -2.10 -10.80
N THR A 162 13.45 -1.18 -11.40
CA THR A 162 14.47 -0.41 -10.67
C THR A 162 13.90 0.38 -9.50
N ALA A 163 12.63 0.80 -9.58
CA ALA A 163 11.94 1.51 -8.49
C ALA A 163 11.80 0.66 -7.20
N PHE A 164 11.81 -0.67 -7.31
CA PHE A 164 11.73 -1.61 -6.19
C PHE A 164 13.11 -1.99 -5.64
N VAL A 165 14.19 -1.43 -6.19
CA VAL A 165 15.54 -1.63 -5.66
C VAL A 165 15.79 -0.59 -4.56
N PRO A 166 15.94 -1.01 -3.29
CA PRO A 166 16.19 -0.06 -2.22
C PRO A 166 17.54 0.63 -2.42
N LEU A 167 17.60 1.93 -2.11
CA LEU A 167 18.83 2.73 -2.22
C LEU A 167 19.96 2.17 -1.34
N THR A 168 19.58 1.65 -0.17
CA THR A 168 20.45 0.93 0.75
C THR A 168 19.67 -0.25 1.33
N HIS A 169 20.33 -1.39 1.48
CA HIS A 169 19.80 -2.52 2.24
C HIS A 169 20.94 -3.09 3.08
N GLN A 170 20.66 -3.42 4.34
CA GLN A 170 21.57 -4.22 5.14
C GLN A 170 21.11 -5.68 5.05
N ILE A 171 21.99 -6.53 4.48
CA ILE A 171 21.81 -7.97 4.54
C ILE A 171 22.05 -8.36 6.00
N THR A 172 21.00 -8.82 6.68
CA THR A 172 21.09 -9.29 8.05
C THR A 172 21.83 -10.62 8.11
N ASN A 173 22.54 -10.85 9.23
CA ASN A 173 23.06 -12.18 9.55
C ASN A 173 21.89 -13.15 9.82
N ASP A 174 22.14 -14.47 9.79
CA ASP A 174 21.20 -15.61 9.96
C ASP A 174 20.20 -15.55 11.16
N ARG A 175 20.23 -14.51 12.00
CA ARG A 175 19.37 -14.34 13.18
C ARG A 175 18.15 -13.44 12.97
N ASP A 176 18.13 -12.58 11.95
CA ASP A 176 16.99 -11.69 11.70
C ASP A 176 16.26 -12.13 10.44
N SER A 177 15.00 -12.55 10.60
CA SER A 177 14.17 -13.11 9.52
C SER A 177 13.69 -12.08 8.49
N PHE A 178 13.90 -10.78 8.75
CA PHE A 178 13.45 -9.70 7.87
C PHE A 178 14.61 -8.73 7.56
N PRO A 179 14.74 -8.27 6.30
CA PRO A 179 15.77 -7.32 5.92
C PRO A 179 15.52 -5.94 6.55
N HIS A 180 16.59 -5.27 6.97
CA HIS A 180 16.51 -3.85 7.35
C HIS A 180 16.57 -2.98 6.09
N ILE A 181 15.45 -2.32 5.80
CA ILE A 181 15.33 -1.31 4.74
C ILE A 181 15.32 0.06 5.43
N PRO A 182 16.43 0.83 5.41
CA PRO A 182 16.43 2.17 5.97
C PRO A 182 15.58 3.07 5.09
N MET A 183 14.53 3.64 5.65
CA MET A 183 13.71 4.63 4.95
C MET A 183 14.33 6.01 5.18
N LEU A 184 14.37 6.85 4.13
CA LEU A 184 14.79 8.23 4.30
C LEU A 184 13.66 9.01 4.96
N SER A 185 13.69 9.17 6.28
CA SER A 185 12.83 10.14 6.94
C SER A 185 13.23 11.56 6.52
N PRO A 186 12.28 12.38 6.05
CA PRO A 186 12.54 13.78 5.73
C PRO A 186 13.01 14.61 6.93
N ALA A 187 12.93 14.09 8.16
CA ALA A 187 13.27 14.80 9.39
C ALA A 187 14.60 14.37 10.04
N GLY A 188 15.25 13.28 9.61
CA GLY A 188 16.39 12.73 10.38
C GLY A 188 17.41 11.88 9.62
N ASP A 189 17.06 11.31 8.47
CA ASP A 189 17.86 10.21 7.90
C ASP A 189 18.72 10.63 6.70
N GLY A 190 18.87 11.94 6.45
CA GLY A 190 19.77 12.44 5.42
C GLY A 190 21.21 11.93 5.61
N TYR A 191 21.62 11.65 6.85
CA TYR A 191 22.93 11.08 7.15
C TYR A 191 23.18 9.69 6.54
N LEU A 192 22.13 8.94 6.19
CA LEU A 192 22.27 7.63 5.53
C LEU A 192 22.68 7.73 4.06
N LEU A 193 22.48 8.91 3.43
CA LEU A 193 22.96 9.18 2.07
C LEU A 193 24.41 9.64 2.12
N ILE A 194 25.35 8.68 2.16
CA ILE A 194 26.79 8.96 2.24
C ILE A 194 27.37 9.31 0.86
N ASN A 195 26.80 8.76 -0.21
CA ASN A 195 27.29 8.96 -1.57
C ASN A 195 26.91 10.36 -2.12
N PRO A 196 27.88 11.20 -2.54
CA PRO A 196 27.60 12.55 -3.06
C PRO A 196 26.71 12.58 -4.31
N GLY A 197 26.77 11.57 -5.17
CA GLY A 197 25.90 11.44 -6.33
C GLY A 197 24.44 11.17 -5.94
N GLN A 198 24.20 10.31 -4.95
CA GLN A 198 22.86 10.06 -4.42
C GLN A 198 22.28 11.30 -3.73
N ARG A 199 23.12 12.08 -3.03
CA ARG A 199 22.72 13.38 -2.45
C ARG A 199 22.21 14.35 -3.51
N ALA A 200 22.94 14.50 -4.62
CA ALA A 200 22.53 15.38 -5.72
C ALA A 200 21.20 14.93 -6.34
N GLN A 201 21.06 13.63 -6.62
CA GLN A 201 19.83 13.07 -7.18
C GLN A 201 18.61 13.23 -6.25
N ALA A 202 18.80 13.07 -4.94
CA ALA A 202 17.73 13.28 -3.97
C ALA A 202 17.23 14.74 -3.96
N ILE A 203 18.15 15.71 -4.07
CA ILE A 203 17.76 17.12 -4.18
C ILE A 203 17.05 17.42 -5.50
N ASP A 204 17.55 16.91 -6.62
CA ASP A 204 16.93 17.08 -7.93
C ASP A 204 15.52 16.48 -7.96
N PHE A 205 15.32 15.32 -7.33
CA PHE A 205 14.01 14.70 -7.16
C PHE A 205 13.05 15.61 -6.36
N LEU A 206 13.48 16.12 -5.20
CA LEU A 206 12.64 17.00 -4.37
C LEU A 206 12.29 18.31 -5.09
N ILE A 207 13.23 18.88 -5.87
CA ILE A 207 12.97 20.05 -6.71
C ILE A 207 11.97 19.71 -7.81
N ARG A 208 12.07 18.53 -8.43
CA ARG A 208 11.13 18.07 -9.44
C ARG A 208 9.73 17.85 -8.87
N MET A 209 9.62 17.30 -7.66
CA MET A 209 8.31 17.12 -7.01
C MET A 209 7.57 18.45 -6.83
N ARG A 210 8.29 19.55 -6.58
CA ARG A 210 7.70 20.90 -6.55
C ARG A 210 7.06 21.29 -7.89
N SER A 211 7.68 20.96 -9.02
CA SER A 211 7.13 21.33 -10.34
C SER A 211 6.00 20.40 -10.79
N VAL A 212 5.98 19.16 -10.32
CA VAL A 212 5.00 18.15 -10.75
C VAL A 212 3.76 18.14 -9.87
N VAL A 213 3.92 18.21 -8.54
CA VAL A 213 2.80 18.05 -7.59
C VAL A 213 2.60 19.24 -6.66
N ALA A 214 3.23 20.39 -6.94
CA ALA A 214 3.15 21.61 -6.13
C ALA A 214 3.53 21.45 -4.64
N TRP A 215 4.21 20.35 -4.29
CA TRP A 215 4.63 20.09 -2.92
C TRP A 215 5.81 20.99 -2.53
N ASN A 216 5.70 21.70 -1.41
CA ASN A 216 6.77 22.57 -0.91
C ASN A 216 7.83 21.77 -0.16
N ALA A 217 8.83 21.26 -0.90
CA ALA A 217 9.95 20.51 -0.36
C ALA A 217 11.12 21.38 0.17
N ASP A 218 11.04 22.72 0.09
CA ASP A 218 12.13 23.63 0.46
C ASP A 218 12.64 23.44 1.92
N PRO A 219 11.78 23.19 2.93
CA PRO A 219 12.24 22.92 4.29
C PRO A 219 13.09 21.65 4.42
N ILE A 220 12.73 20.60 3.68
CA ILE A 220 13.41 19.30 3.68
C ILE A 220 14.76 19.43 2.95
N ILE A 221 14.77 20.12 1.80
CA ILE A 221 15.99 20.40 1.04
C ILE A 221 17.01 21.16 1.91
N ARG A 222 16.55 22.16 2.68
CA ARG A 222 17.43 22.92 3.57
C ARG A 222 18.02 22.03 4.66
N LEU A 223 17.19 21.22 5.31
CA LEU A 223 17.63 20.29 6.35
C LEU A 223 18.69 19.30 5.83
N LEU A 224 18.43 18.65 4.69
CA LEU A 224 19.37 17.69 4.09
C LEU A 224 20.72 18.33 3.76
N ARG A 225 20.72 19.56 3.21
CA ARG A 225 21.94 20.31 2.92
C ARG A 225 22.74 20.67 4.17
N GLU A 226 22.07 20.97 5.28
CA GLU A 226 22.70 21.23 6.57
C GLU A 226 23.34 19.95 7.13
N GLN A 227 22.60 18.85 7.16
CA GLN A 227 23.08 17.53 7.62
C GLN A 227 24.32 17.06 6.84
N TRP A 228 24.33 17.22 5.51
CA TRP A 228 25.47 16.78 4.70
C TRP A 228 26.71 17.68 4.81
N LYS A 229 26.55 18.96 5.18
CA LYS A 229 27.69 19.84 5.49
C LYS A 229 28.41 19.37 6.76
N GLU A 230 27.67 18.89 7.75
CA GLU A 230 28.25 18.34 8.98
C GLU A 230 29.07 17.07 8.73
N LEU A 231 28.60 16.20 7.83
CA LEU A 231 29.33 14.98 7.42
C LEU A 231 30.59 15.22 6.59
N SER A 232 30.77 16.42 6.05
CA SER A 232 31.90 16.76 5.18
C SER A 232 33.04 17.47 5.93
N ARG A 233 32.96 17.55 7.25
CA ARG A 233 34.02 18.04 8.16
C ARG A 233 34.79 16.87 8.76
#